data_AF-A0A8I6SGY5-F1
#
_entry.id   AF-A0A8I6SGY5-F1
#
_cell.length_a   1.000
_cell.length_b   1.000
_cell.length_c   1.000
_cell.angle_alpha   90.00
_cell.angle_beta   90.00
_cell.angle_gamma   90.00
#
_symmetry.space_group_name_H-M   'P 1'
#
loop_
_entity.id
_entity.type
_entity.pdbx_description
1 polymer ?
#
loop_
_entity_poly.entity_id
_entity_poly.type
_entity_poly.pdbx_seq_one_letter_code
_entity_poly.pdbx_strand_id
1 'polypeptide(L)'
;MDFSGPSFEGAEVGIDEKDIINLVEGLTDAGKYSYAGLCAITLHSLFYDCEPDRPFCYECLSCVVSHLGLPDSVSPIMDLLLKGEMSNSAESFLNVLNTEAVLEGNLCYVLQDLVTVAVQKGLSIGEYDSRWRVLIRKLRELMDVESTDVEFYEINVINCLTQERASVTEEERKTTKKRNRITKAKRYAMIALATIGGGTLIGVTGGLAAPLIGAGLGSVLGTSAIITGLTGAAGAAVFGTLFGAAGGGLAGYKMNKRVGEIEEFAFGQLGPYTDNGRDGVTSVTTPQLDITIALSGWINDESEDNFTKPWKTLYSSREQYYLRYESSYLLELGKAIEYFMSMVLTMATQEALKYTILSGLVSAISLPAGLMSLASVIDNPWGVCCRRSAQVGKHLAQVLLNREHGRRPVTLIGYSLGARALYYCLREMSERQNCVGLVQDAYLLGAPCTGNAAKWDKISKVVAGKLVNGYCTTDWLLRFLYRTLSMPRGGVAGLQPIAIESRRIVNHDLSHIVSGHGDYPDNMHKILKHIGVRVVEIQPITASKSHDDLLTVPQDVQIATITKSLSDSVILTEPKK
;
A
#
# COMPACT_ATOMS: atom_id res chain seq x y z
N MET A 1 -26.39 -20.48 -17.14
CA MET A 1 -24.99 -20.38 -16.69
C MET A 1 -24.86 -18.98 -16.13
N ASP A 2 -25.29 -18.82 -14.88
CA ASP A 2 -25.22 -17.57 -14.14
C ASP A 2 -23.86 -17.51 -13.44
N PHE A 3 -23.06 -16.50 -13.80
CA PHE A 3 -21.85 -16.13 -13.07
C PHE A 3 -22.17 -14.90 -12.23
N SER A 4 -22.82 -15.13 -11.08
CA SER A 4 -22.86 -14.16 -9.98
C SER A 4 -21.59 -14.32 -9.16
N GLY A 5 -20.68 -13.34 -9.23
CA GLY A 5 -19.59 -13.21 -8.26
C GLY A 5 -20.15 -13.00 -6.84
N PRO A 6 -19.43 -13.38 -5.78
CA PRO A 6 -19.95 -13.27 -4.43
C PRO A 6 -20.06 -11.80 -4.02
N SER A 7 -21.30 -11.35 -3.79
CA SER A 7 -21.61 -10.14 -3.04
C SER A 7 -21.14 -10.31 -1.59
N PHE A 8 -20.15 -9.53 -1.16
CA PHE A 8 -19.59 -9.58 0.19
C PHE A 8 -20.44 -8.78 1.20
N GLU A 9 -21.58 -9.35 1.57
CA GLU A 9 -22.18 -9.18 2.89
C GLU A 9 -22.22 -10.57 3.55
N GLY A 10 -21.04 -11.08 3.88
CA GLY A 10 -20.86 -12.31 4.65
C GLY A 10 -20.15 -11.96 5.95
N ALA A 11 -20.81 -12.18 7.09
CA ALA A 11 -20.09 -12.23 8.36
C ALA A 11 -18.96 -13.26 8.22
N GLU A 12 -17.72 -12.82 8.38
CA GLU A 12 -16.54 -13.68 8.36
C GLU A 12 -16.72 -14.74 9.46
N VAL A 13 -17.04 -15.97 9.03
CA VAL A 13 -17.18 -17.12 9.91
C VAL A 13 -15.77 -17.45 10.40
N GLY A 14 -15.54 -17.32 11.71
CA GLY A 14 -14.28 -17.71 12.33
C GLY A 14 -13.99 -19.19 12.09
N ILE A 15 -12.71 -19.51 11.89
CA ILE A 15 -12.22 -20.89 11.78
C ILE A 15 -12.52 -21.62 13.10
N ASP A 16 -13.11 -22.81 13.03
CA ASP A 16 -13.42 -23.64 14.20
C ASP A 16 -12.11 -24.18 14.82
N GLU A 17 -11.99 -24.21 16.16
CA GLU A 17 -10.77 -24.56 16.92
C GLU A 17 -10.16 -25.93 16.54
N LYS A 18 -10.94 -26.79 15.88
CA LYS A 18 -10.57 -28.16 15.50
C LYS A 18 -9.80 -28.30 14.19
N ASP A 19 -9.72 -27.23 13.39
CA ASP A 19 -9.08 -27.25 12.07
C ASP A 19 -7.64 -26.68 12.08
N ILE A 20 -7.07 -26.43 13.26
CA ILE A 20 -5.75 -25.81 13.42
C ILE A 20 -4.69 -26.93 13.50
N ILE A 21 -3.99 -27.13 12.39
CA ILE A 21 -2.93 -28.13 12.25
C ILE A 21 -1.67 -27.67 13.00
N ASN A 22 -1.22 -28.44 13.99
CA ASN A 22 0.07 -28.23 14.63
C ASN A 22 1.19 -28.82 13.76
N LEU A 23 1.76 -28.00 12.87
CA LEU A 23 2.81 -28.44 11.95
C LEU A 23 4.09 -28.92 12.64
N VAL A 24 4.43 -28.37 13.81
CA VAL A 24 5.63 -28.78 14.55
C VAL A 24 5.51 -30.21 15.06
N GLU A 25 4.32 -30.63 15.47
CA GLU A 25 4.07 -32.01 15.91
C GLU A 25 3.75 -32.96 14.75
N GLY A 26 3.15 -32.46 13.67
CA GLY A 26 2.70 -33.28 12.55
C GLY A 26 3.73 -33.52 11.45
N LEU A 27 4.72 -32.63 11.26
CA LEU A 27 5.78 -32.83 10.26
C LEU A 27 6.80 -33.87 10.73
N THR A 28 7.26 -34.71 9.81
CA THR A 28 8.42 -35.59 10.06
C THR A 28 9.72 -34.77 10.18
N ASP A 29 10.80 -35.38 10.68
CA ASP A 29 12.12 -34.73 10.71
C ASP A 29 12.57 -34.30 9.30
N ALA A 30 12.23 -35.07 8.26
CA ALA A 30 12.52 -34.72 6.88
C ALA A 30 11.70 -33.51 6.40
N GLY A 31 10.41 -33.45 6.78
CA GLY A 31 9.54 -32.30 6.53
C GLY A 31 10.04 -31.02 7.21
N LYS A 32 10.39 -31.10 8.50
CA LYS A 32 10.97 -29.99 9.27
C LYS A 32 12.27 -29.49 8.66
N TYR A 33 13.18 -30.42 8.35
CA TYR A 33 14.44 -30.08 7.68
C TYR A 33 14.19 -29.41 6.33
N SER A 34 13.23 -29.90 5.55
CA SER A 34 12.91 -29.33 4.23
C SER A 34 12.28 -27.95 4.32
N TYR A 35 11.43 -27.70 5.31
CA TYR A 35 10.90 -26.37 5.58
C TYR A 35 12.02 -25.38 5.95
N ALA A 36 12.87 -25.72 6.92
CA ALA A 36 14.00 -24.86 7.29
C ALA A 36 14.98 -24.65 6.13
N GLY A 37 15.29 -25.70 5.37
CA GLY A 37 16.19 -25.66 4.21
C GLY A 37 15.64 -24.77 3.08
N LEU A 38 14.33 -24.85 2.81
CA LEU A 38 13.66 -23.99 1.83
C LEU A 38 13.72 -22.51 2.25
N CYS A 39 13.53 -22.22 3.53
CA CYS A 39 13.73 -20.87 4.07
C CYS A 39 15.19 -20.41 3.91
N ALA A 40 16.18 -21.25 4.22
CA ALA A 40 17.60 -20.92 4.13
C ALA A 40 18.03 -20.54 2.70
N ILE A 41 17.71 -21.36 1.69
CA ILE A 41 18.06 -21.06 0.29
C ILE A 41 17.31 -19.83 -0.25
N THR A 42 16.08 -19.60 0.24
CA THR A 42 15.29 -18.44 -0.18
C THR A 42 15.85 -17.16 0.44
N LEU A 43 16.22 -17.18 1.72
CA LEU A 43 16.95 -16.10 2.39
C LEU A 43 18.28 -15.79 1.70
N HIS A 44 19.03 -16.83 1.29
CA HIS A 44 20.24 -16.68 0.50
C HIS A 44 19.97 -15.84 -0.76
N SER A 45 19.02 -16.31 -1.59
CA SER A 45 18.67 -15.67 -2.85
C SER A 45 18.16 -14.24 -2.72
N LEU A 46 17.53 -13.89 -1.60
CA LEU A 46 16.91 -12.59 -1.40
C LEU A 46 17.85 -11.56 -0.79
N PHE A 47 18.67 -11.97 0.18
CA PHE A 47 19.25 -11.05 1.15
C PHE A 47 20.73 -11.27 1.44
N TYR A 48 21.27 -12.48 1.26
CA TYR A 48 22.60 -12.81 1.78
C TYR A 48 23.75 -12.04 1.11
N ASP A 49 23.62 -11.75 -0.18
CA ASP A 49 24.60 -10.93 -0.92
C ASP A 49 24.64 -9.46 -0.45
N CYS A 50 23.61 -9.00 0.25
CA CYS A 50 23.50 -7.65 0.77
C CYS A 50 23.98 -7.60 2.24
N GLU A 51 25.18 -7.08 2.47
CA GLU A 51 25.82 -6.98 3.80
C GLU A 51 24.87 -6.53 4.94
N PRO A 52 24.05 -5.46 4.80
CA PRO A 52 23.15 -5.02 5.87
C PRO A 52 22.04 -6.01 6.24
N ASP A 53 21.75 -7.00 5.38
CA ASP A 53 20.67 -7.95 5.58
C ASP A 53 21.14 -9.31 6.11
N ARG A 54 22.45 -9.59 6.10
CA ARG A 54 22.98 -10.86 6.63
C ARG A 54 22.60 -11.13 8.08
N PRO A 55 22.66 -10.17 9.02
CA PRO A 55 22.24 -10.42 10.41
C PRO A 55 20.79 -10.91 10.51
N PHE A 56 19.90 -10.33 9.69
CA PHE A 56 18.51 -10.76 9.62
C PHE A 56 18.39 -12.18 9.07
N CYS A 57 19.18 -12.57 8.08
CA CYS A 57 19.14 -13.93 7.53
C CYS A 57 19.42 -14.99 8.61
N TYR A 58 20.47 -14.78 9.40
CA TYR A 58 20.82 -15.69 10.49
C TYR A 58 19.75 -15.71 11.58
N GLU A 59 19.23 -14.54 11.98
CA GLU A 59 18.20 -14.45 13.00
C GLU A 59 16.89 -15.10 12.55
N CYS A 60 16.46 -14.83 11.32
CA CYS A 60 15.28 -15.40 10.69
C CYS A 60 15.38 -16.93 10.64
N LEU A 61 16.51 -17.46 10.15
CA LEU A 61 16.71 -18.90 10.01
C LEU A 61 16.79 -19.58 11.39
N SER A 62 17.49 -18.98 12.35
CA SER A 62 17.54 -19.48 13.73
C SER A 62 16.16 -19.51 14.38
N CYS A 63 15.32 -18.50 14.11
CA CYS A 63 13.94 -18.46 14.59
C CYS A 63 13.12 -19.63 14.02
N VAL A 64 13.23 -19.91 12.72
CA VAL A 64 12.53 -21.03 12.06
C VAL A 64 13.02 -22.38 12.58
N VAL A 65 14.35 -22.58 12.68
CA VAL A 65 14.95 -23.83 13.19
C VAL A 65 14.49 -24.12 14.62
N SER A 66 14.48 -23.10 15.48
CA SER A 66 14.01 -23.19 16.86
C SER A 66 12.52 -23.52 16.94
N HIS A 67 11.69 -22.84 16.14
CA HIS A 67 10.24 -23.10 16.06
C HIS A 67 9.93 -24.55 15.68
N LEU A 68 10.66 -25.10 14.71
CA LEU A 68 10.47 -26.48 14.25
C LEU A 68 11.03 -27.54 15.22
N GLY A 69 11.72 -27.13 16.29
CA GLY A 69 12.33 -28.04 17.25
C GLY A 69 13.43 -28.91 16.64
N LEU A 70 14.12 -28.41 15.60
CA LEU A 70 15.22 -29.12 14.97
C LEU A 70 16.45 -29.16 15.90
N PRO A 71 17.20 -30.27 15.94
CA PRO A 71 18.37 -30.39 16.81
C PRO A 71 19.51 -29.47 16.35
N ASP A 72 20.35 -29.03 17.29
CA ASP A 72 21.49 -28.14 17.02
C ASP A 72 22.47 -28.68 15.96
N SER A 73 22.50 -29.99 15.75
CA SER A 73 23.30 -30.65 14.72
C SER A 73 22.92 -30.25 13.29
N VAL A 74 21.72 -29.71 13.07
CA VAL A 74 21.24 -29.24 11.75
C VAL A 74 21.76 -27.82 11.44
N SER A 75 22.07 -27.02 12.47
CA SER A 75 22.49 -25.62 12.32
C SER A 75 23.70 -25.42 11.38
N PRO A 76 24.78 -26.23 11.43
CA PRO A 76 25.89 -26.08 10.48
C PRO A 76 25.46 -26.29 9.02
N ILE A 77 24.51 -27.19 8.77
CA ILE A 77 24.02 -27.44 7.41
C ILE A 77 23.14 -26.28 6.93
N MET A 78 22.28 -25.75 7.81
CA MET A 78 21.46 -24.58 7.52
C MET A 78 22.31 -23.33 7.23
N ASP A 79 23.44 -23.18 7.92
CA ASP A 79 24.43 -22.13 7.64
C ASP A 79 25.05 -22.28 6.25
N LEU A 80 25.44 -23.49 5.85
CA LEU A 80 25.96 -23.76 4.50
C LEU A 80 24.93 -23.47 3.40
N LEU A 81 23.66 -23.84 3.63
CA LEU A 81 22.56 -23.52 2.71
C LEU A 81 22.33 -22.01 2.61
N LEU A 82 22.36 -21.30 3.75
CA LEU A 82 22.18 -19.85 3.79
C LEU A 82 23.33 -19.10 3.10
N LYS A 83 24.54 -19.63 3.19
CA LYS A 83 25.72 -19.12 2.48
C LYS A 83 25.72 -19.43 0.98
N GLY A 84 24.88 -20.35 0.53
CA GLY A 84 24.91 -20.85 -0.86
C GLY A 84 26.11 -21.77 -1.14
N GLU A 85 26.77 -22.27 -0.10
CA GLU A 85 27.92 -23.20 -0.21
C GLU A 85 27.46 -24.65 -0.47
N MET A 86 26.16 -24.92 -0.29
CA MET A 86 25.53 -26.19 -0.59
C MET A 86 24.47 -26.03 -1.68
N SER A 87 24.62 -26.77 -2.78
CA SER A 87 23.72 -26.70 -3.92
C SER A 87 22.50 -27.59 -3.73
N ASN A 88 21.42 -27.02 -3.19
CA ASN A 88 20.10 -27.65 -3.14
C ASN A 88 19.09 -26.82 -3.93
N SER A 89 18.25 -27.49 -4.73
CA SER A 89 17.15 -26.82 -5.43
C SER A 89 15.96 -26.65 -4.48
N ALA A 90 15.22 -25.55 -4.64
CA ALA A 90 13.95 -25.36 -3.94
C ALA A 90 12.97 -26.51 -4.20
N GLU A 91 12.98 -27.04 -5.42
CA GLU A 91 12.17 -28.18 -5.85
C GLU A 91 12.43 -29.44 -5.02
N SER A 92 13.69 -29.68 -4.59
CA SER A 92 14.01 -30.83 -3.74
C SER A 92 13.32 -30.77 -2.37
N PHE A 93 13.26 -29.58 -1.76
CA PHE A 93 12.57 -29.38 -0.49
C PHE A 93 11.05 -29.40 -0.66
N LEU A 94 10.54 -28.78 -1.72
CA LEU A 94 9.11 -28.78 -2.04
C LEU A 94 8.58 -30.19 -2.28
N ASN A 95 9.35 -31.06 -2.95
CA ASN A 95 8.97 -32.45 -3.18
C ASN A 95 8.81 -33.22 -1.86
N VAL A 96 9.71 -33.03 -0.89
CA VAL A 96 9.59 -33.66 0.43
C VAL A 96 8.34 -33.14 1.16
N LEU A 97 8.15 -31.82 1.20
CA LEU A 97 6.97 -31.22 1.84
C LEU A 97 5.66 -31.73 1.21
N ASN A 98 5.59 -31.86 -0.12
CA ASN A 98 4.41 -32.41 -0.80
C ASN A 98 4.09 -33.88 -0.42
N THR A 99 5.06 -34.62 0.13
CA THR A 99 4.83 -35.99 0.63
C THR A 99 4.45 -36.08 2.10
N GLU A 100 4.48 -34.97 2.84
CA GLU A 100 4.15 -34.94 4.26
C GLU A 100 2.64 -35.12 4.48
N ALA A 101 2.27 -36.18 5.22
CA ALA A 101 0.88 -36.56 5.44
C ALA A 101 0.06 -35.43 6.11
N VAL A 102 0.67 -34.69 7.03
CA VAL A 102 0.03 -33.57 7.75
C VAL A 102 -0.38 -32.42 6.82
N LEU A 103 0.27 -32.28 5.66
CA LEU A 103 -0.03 -31.21 4.72
C LEU A 103 -1.15 -31.58 3.76
N GLU A 104 -1.45 -32.88 3.59
CA GLU A 104 -2.46 -33.38 2.64
C GLU A 104 -2.29 -32.81 1.22
N GLY A 105 -1.05 -32.51 0.82
CA GLY A 105 -0.72 -31.87 -0.47
C GLY A 105 -0.97 -30.36 -0.54
N ASN A 106 -1.37 -29.71 0.55
CA ASN A 106 -1.61 -28.28 0.64
C ASN A 106 -0.44 -27.55 1.33
N LEU A 107 0.44 -26.96 0.53
CA LEU A 107 1.59 -26.20 1.04
C LEU A 107 1.22 -24.87 1.70
N CYS A 108 -0.04 -24.41 1.62
CA CYS A 108 -0.49 -23.19 2.26
C CYS A 108 -0.34 -23.23 3.78
N TYR A 109 -0.44 -24.42 4.40
CA TYR A 109 -0.22 -24.58 5.84
C TYR A 109 1.19 -24.15 6.26
N VAL A 110 2.21 -24.41 5.43
CA VAL A 110 3.59 -23.97 5.69
C VAL A 110 3.69 -22.44 5.68
N LEU A 111 3.00 -21.78 4.76
CA LEU A 111 2.96 -20.30 4.70
C LEU A 111 2.19 -19.71 5.88
N GLN A 112 1.08 -20.31 6.28
CA GLN A 112 0.29 -19.89 7.44
C GLN A 112 1.11 -19.96 8.73
N ASP A 113 1.85 -21.06 8.93
CA ASP A 113 2.77 -21.21 10.05
C ASP A 113 3.89 -20.17 10.00
N LEU A 114 4.50 -19.95 8.84
CA LEU A 114 5.57 -18.95 8.69
C LEU A 114 5.10 -17.52 8.98
N VAL A 115 3.89 -17.15 8.54
CA VAL A 115 3.27 -15.85 8.89
C VAL A 115 3.12 -15.74 10.41
N THR A 116 2.66 -16.80 11.06
CA THR A 116 2.50 -16.85 12.52
C THR A 116 3.85 -16.67 13.23
N VAL A 117 4.89 -17.40 12.82
CA VAL A 117 6.26 -17.27 13.36
C VAL A 117 6.80 -15.85 13.16
N ALA A 118 6.62 -15.27 11.98
CA ALA A 118 7.10 -13.94 11.66
C ALA A 118 6.43 -12.85 12.51
N VAL A 119 5.11 -12.93 12.66
CA VAL A 119 4.35 -11.99 13.52
C VAL A 119 4.71 -12.19 14.99
N GLN A 120 4.86 -13.43 15.46
CA GLN A 120 5.29 -13.73 16.84
C GLN A 120 6.67 -13.16 17.16
N LYS A 121 7.64 -13.39 16.28
CA LYS A 121 8.97 -12.80 16.39
C LYS A 121 8.88 -11.28 16.39
N GLY A 122 8.07 -10.71 15.49
CA GLY A 122 7.81 -9.28 15.45
C GLY A 122 7.17 -8.73 16.72
N LEU A 123 6.26 -9.47 17.35
CA LEU A 123 5.66 -9.12 18.65
C LEU A 123 6.67 -9.24 19.81
N SER A 124 7.62 -10.17 19.76
CA SER A 124 8.63 -10.27 20.82
C SER A 124 9.59 -9.08 20.86
N ILE A 125 9.84 -8.46 19.69
CA ILE A 125 10.75 -7.32 19.52
C ILE A 125 10.00 -5.99 19.38
N GLY A 126 8.70 -6.06 19.07
CA GLY A 126 7.85 -4.92 18.75
C GLY A 126 8.03 -4.32 17.36
N GLU A 127 8.47 -5.11 16.38
CA GLU A 127 8.66 -4.68 15.00
C GLU A 127 8.39 -5.82 14.01
N TYR A 128 7.44 -5.63 13.10
CA TYR A 128 7.22 -6.54 11.98
C TYR A 128 8.08 -6.12 10.80
N ASP A 129 9.24 -6.77 10.66
CA ASP A 129 10.24 -6.46 9.63
C ASP A 129 9.75 -6.84 8.22
N SER A 130 9.87 -5.91 7.27
CA SER A 130 9.48 -6.09 5.87
C SER A 130 10.13 -7.29 5.18
N ARG A 131 11.32 -7.72 5.62
CA ARG A 131 12.04 -8.85 5.02
C ARG A 131 11.37 -10.19 5.30
N TRP A 132 10.68 -10.34 6.44
CA TRP A 132 9.82 -11.51 6.69
C TRP A 132 8.73 -11.62 5.64
N ARG A 133 8.04 -10.51 5.38
CA ARG A 133 6.94 -10.48 4.41
C ARG A 133 7.43 -10.70 2.97
N VAL A 134 8.62 -10.20 2.63
CA VAL A 134 9.27 -10.49 1.33
C VAL A 134 9.66 -11.96 1.21
N LEU A 135 10.17 -12.59 2.28
CA LEU A 135 10.45 -14.03 2.31
C LEU A 135 9.17 -14.84 2.09
N ILE A 136 8.10 -14.56 2.85
CA ILE A 136 6.80 -15.24 2.74
C ILE A 136 6.24 -15.10 1.32
N ARG A 137 6.27 -13.89 0.74
CA ARG A 137 5.82 -13.67 -0.65
C ARG A 137 6.65 -14.46 -1.66
N LYS A 138 7.97 -14.59 -1.44
CA LYS A 138 8.82 -15.38 -2.33
C LYS A 138 8.56 -16.88 -2.22
N LEU A 139 8.34 -17.39 -1.01
CA LEU A 139 7.95 -18.78 -0.79
C LEU A 139 6.57 -19.07 -1.38
N ARG A 140 5.62 -18.13 -1.26
CA ARG A 140 4.33 -18.20 -1.96
C ARG A 140 4.48 -18.35 -3.47
N GLU A 141 5.39 -17.60 -4.10
CA GLU A 141 5.70 -17.77 -5.53
C GLU A 141 6.28 -19.15 -5.85
N LEU A 142 7.13 -19.69 -4.98
CA LEU A 142 7.75 -21.02 -5.16
C LEU A 142 6.77 -22.19 -4.94
N MET A 143 5.76 -21.99 -4.09
CA MET A 143 4.73 -22.98 -3.75
C MET A 143 3.48 -22.87 -4.62
N ASP A 144 3.42 -21.90 -5.54
CA ASP A 144 2.26 -21.61 -6.41
C ASP A 144 0.93 -21.38 -5.67
N VAL A 145 1.00 -20.76 -4.48
CA VAL A 145 -0.18 -20.43 -3.64
C VAL A 145 -0.77 -19.09 -4.08
N GLU A 146 -2.07 -18.78 -3.92
CA GLU A 146 -2.61 -17.48 -4.31
C GLU A 146 -2.15 -16.33 -3.37
N SER A 147 -2.11 -15.09 -3.84
CA SER A 147 -1.77 -13.94 -2.97
C SER A 147 -2.85 -13.63 -1.93
N THR A 148 -4.10 -13.97 -2.24
CA THR A 148 -5.28 -13.79 -1.38
C THR A 148 -5.21 -14.68 -0.13
N ASP A 149 -4.67 -15.89 -0.25
CA ASP A 149 -4.50 -16.83 0.87
C ASP A 149 -3.55 -16.28 1.94
N VAL A 150 -2.39 -15.76 1.53
CA VAL A 150 -1.41 -15.16 2.45
C VAL A 150 -2.01 -13.98 3.21
N GLU A 151 -2.78 -13.14 2.53
CA GLU A 151 -3.48 -12.02 3.15
C GLU A 151 -4.59 -12.46 4.11
N PHE A 152 -5.26 -13.56 3.81
CA PHE A 152 -6.24 -14.16 4.71
C PHE A 152 -5.56 -14.65 5.99
N TYR A 153 -4.40 -15.29 5.88
CA TYR A 153 -3.61 -15.68 7.05
C TYR A 153 -3.12 -14.49 7.86
N GLU A 154 -2.62 -13.44 7.20
CA GLU A 154 -2.24 -12.18 7.88
C GLU A 154 -3.42 -11.59 8.66
N ILE A 155 -4.62 -11.55 8.07
CA ILE A 155 -5.84 -11.11 8.77
C ILE A 155 -6.18 -12.01 9.95
N ASN A 156 -6.16 -13.34 9.77
CA ASN A 156 -6.54 -14.26 10.83
C ASN A 156 -5.63 -14.13 12.04
N VAL A 157 -4.32 -13.98 11.82
CA VAL A 157 -3.38 -13.71 12.92
C VAL A 157 -3.73 -12.40 13.64
N ILE A 158 -4.07 -11.34 12.90
CA ILE A 158 -4.51 -10.07 13.51
C ILE A 158 -5.84 -10.24 14.28
N ASN A 159 -6.80 -10.96 13.71
CA ASN A 159 -8.10 -11.21 14.31
C ASN A 159 -7.94 -12.00 15.62
N CYS A 160 -7.10 -13.04 15.65
CA CYS A 160 -6.75 -13.75 16.88
C CYS A 160 -6.16 -12.81 17.94
N LEU A 161 -5.20 -11.96 17.55
CA LEU A 161 -4.58 -10.96 18.44
C LEU A 161 -5.58 -9.88 18.93
N THR A 162 -6.65 -9.64 18.16
CA THR A 162 -7.65 -8.60 18.46
C THR A 162 -8.82 -9.16 19.26
N GLN A 163 -9.25 -10.41 19.01
CA GLN A 163 -10.37 -11.06 19.70
C GLN A 163 -10.05 -11.42 21.15
N GLU A 164 -8.78 -11.70 21.50
CA GLU A 164 -8.33 -11.84 22.90
C GLU A 164 -8.63 -10.60 23.78
N ARG A 165 -8.95 -9.44 23.18
CA ARG A 165 -9.27 -8.21 23.91
C ARG A 165 -10.76 -7.99 24.18
N ALA A 166 -11.65 -8.80 23.59
CA ALA A 166 -13.10 -8.53 23.59
C ALA A 166 -13.89 -9.19 24.74
N SER A 167 -13.30 -10.08 25.55
CA SER A 167 -13.98 -10.70 26.69
C SER A 167 -14.03 -9.76 27.90
N VAL A 168 -14.94 -8.79 27.88
CA VAL A 168 -15.18 -7.85 28.98
C VAL A 168 -16.22 -8.41 29.96
N THR A 169 -15.90 -8.45 31.25
CA THR A 169 -16.83 -8.81 32.33
C THR A 169 -17.90 -7.71 32.54
N GLU A 170 -19.15 -8.09 32.84
CA GLU A 170 -20.31 -7.18 32.87
C GLU A 170 -20.21 -6.04 33.92
N GLU A 171 -19.39 -6.21 34.97
CA GLU A 171 -19.09 -5.15 35.95
C GLU A 171 -18.21 -4.03 35.37
N GLU A 172 -17.28 -4.34 34.48
CA GLU A 172 -16.34 -3.38 33.88
C GLU A 172 -16.98 -2.57 32.74
N ARG A 173 -18.05 -3.11 32.12
CA ARG A 173 -18.95 -2.35 31.23
C ARG A 173 -19.66 -1.22 31.97
N LYS A 174 -20.05 -1.42 33.23
CA LYS A 174 -20.76 -0.40 34.03
C LYS A 174 -19.83 0.72 34.46
N THR A 175 -18.59 0.41 34.86
CA THR A 175 -17.58 1.42 35.24
C THR A 175 -17.13 2.25 34.04
N THR A 176 -16.96 1.61 32.87
CA THR A 176 -16.60 2.29 31.60
C THR A 176 -17.71 3.19 31.07
N LYS A 177 -18.99 2.74 31.11
CA LYS A 177 -20.15 3.57 30.75
C LYS A 177 -20.26 4.82 31.65
N LYS A 178 -19.96 4.68 32.96
CA LYS A 178 -19.96 5.80 33.91
C LYS A 178 -18.84 6.80 33.60
N ARG A 179 -17.62 6.32 33.32
CA ARG A 179 -16.47 7.16 32.95
C ARG A 179 -16.71 7.87 31.61
N ASN A 180 -17.29 7.19 30.62
CA ASN A 180 -17.65 7.76 29.32
C ASN A 180 -18.75 8.83 29.40
N ARG A 181 -19.74 8.68 30.29
CA ARG A 181 -20.74 9.73 30.55
C ARG A 181 -20.09 10.99 31.15
N ILE A 182 -19.16 10.82 32.10
CA ILE A 182 -18.44 11.93 32.73
C ILE A 182 -17.54 12.65 31.72
N THR A 183 -16.83 11.92 30.86
CA THR A 183 -15.96 12.51 29.82
C THR A 183 -16.77 13.22 28.73
N LYS A 184 -17.93 12.66 28.33
CA LYS A 184 -18.87 13.35 27.42
C LYS A 184 -19.43 14.63 28.04
N ALA A 185 -19.83 14.60 29.31
CA ALA A 185 -20.31 15.79 30.02
C ALA A 185 -19.24 16.90 30.11
N LYS A 186 -17.98 16.54 30.40
CA LYS A 186 -16.85 17.49 30.39
C LYS A 186 -16.58 18.08 29.00
N ARG A 187 -16.75 17.28 27.94
CA ARG A 187 -16.61 17.72 26.54
C ARG A 187 -17.66 18.76 26.16
N TYR A 188 -18.93 18.51 26.48
CA TYR A 188 -20.01 19.47 26.21
C TYR A 188 -19.89 20.74 27.06
N ALA A 189 -19.44 20.63 28.31
CA ALA A 189 -19.17 21.79 29.16
C ALA A 189 -18.04 22.68 28.60
N MET A 190 -16.96 22.10 28.07
CA MET A 190 -15.87 22.86 27.44
C MET A 190 -16.29 23.54 26.13
N ILE A 191 -17.15 22.89 25.32
CA ILE A 191 -17.72 23.49 24.10
C ILE A 191 -18.65 24.65 24.45
N ALA A 192 -19.48 24.50 25.48
CA ALA A 192 -20.38 25.56 25.96
C ALA A 192 -19.61 26.77 26.54
N LEU A 193 -18.45 26.53 27.18
CA LEU A 193 -17.55 27.58 27.68
C LEU A 193 -16.85 28.36 26.54
N ALA A 194 -16.55 27.70 25.41
CA ALA A 194 -15.91 28.33 24.26
C ALA A 194 -16.84 29.27 23.47
N THR A 195 -18.17 29.13 23.64
CA THR A 195 -19.18 29.97 22.95
C THR A 195 -19.35 31.39 23.53
N ILE A 196 -18.84 31.69 24.74
CA ILE A 196 -19.03 33.00 25.39
C ILE A 196 -17.83 33.95 25.17
N GLY A 197 -16.71 33.47 24.61
CA GLY A 197 -15.52 34.30 24.42
C GLY A 197 -14.65 33.87 23.24
N GLY A 198 -15.11 34.11 22.01
CA GLY A 198 -14.25 34.35 20.84
C GLY A 198 -13.07 33.39 20.57
N GLY A 199 -13.36 32.11 20.34
CA GLY A 199 -12.73 31.23 19.33
C GLY A 199 -11.20 31.04 19.27
N THR A 200 -10.73 29.85 19.65
CA THR A 200 -9.71 29.06 18.92
C THR A 200 -9.87 27.58 19.29
N LEU A 201 -10.19 26.71 18.32
CA LEU A 201 -10.26 25.25 18.53
C LEU A 201 -8.84 24.67 18.54
N ILE A 202 -8.34 24.34 19.73
CA ILE A 202 -7.13 23.52 19.88
C ILE A 202 -7.49 22.08 19.49
N GLY A 203 -6.83 21.59 18.43
CA GLY A 203 -6.86 20.20 18.03
C GLY A 203 -6.40 19.30 19.16
N VAL A 204 -7.33 18.55 19.73
CA VAL A 204 -7.00 17.46 20.65
C VAL A 204 -6.55 16.30 19.78
N THR A 205 -5.24 16.11 19.70
CA THR A 205 -4.62 14.88 19.22
C THR A 205 -5.31 13.71 19.94
N GLY A 206 -6.07 12.93 19.17
CA GLY A 206 -6.99 11.91 19.66
C GLY A 206 -6.26 10.69 20.22
N GLY A 207 -5.76 10.79 21.46
CA GLY A 207 -5.24 9.66 22.21
C GLY A 207 -6.21 9.21 23.29
N LEU A 208 -7.29 8.49 22.94
CA LEU A 208 -8.19 7.88 23.94
C LEU A 208 -8.86 6.60 23.41
N ALA A 209 -8.07 5.55 23.15
CA ALA A 209 -8.50 4.15 23.27
C ALA A 209 -7.29 3.22 23.13
N ALA A 210 -6.59 2.95 24.23
CA ALA A 210 -5.81 1.72 24.34
C ALA A 210 -6.69 0.73 25.14
N PRO A 211 -7.21 -0.36 24.56
CA PRO A 211 -7.78 -1.45 25.33
C PRO A 211 -6.61 -2.25 25.92
N LEU A 212 -6.39 -2.08 27.22
CA LEU A 212 -5.42 -2.81 28.02
C LEU A 212 -6.14 -3.94 28.75
N ILE A 213 -6.14 -5.16 28.21
CA ILE A 213 -6.35 -6.39 28.99
C ILE A 213 -5.47 -7.49 28.37
N GLY A 214 -4.63 -8.09 29.21
CA GLY A 214 -3.87 -9.30 28.89
C GLY A 214 -4.39 -10.49 29.71
N ALA A 215 -3.87 -11.66 29.36
CA ALA A 215 -4.07 -12.98 29.95
C ALA A 215 -5.31 -13.75 29.47
N GLY A 216 -5.08 -14.59 28.45
CA GLY A 216 -5.66 -15.93 28.40
C GLY A 216 -6.20 -16.33 27.04
N LEU A 217 -5.46 -17.16 26.30
CA LEU A 217 -5.94 -18.22 25.39
C LEU A 217 -4.72 -19.02 24.85
N GLY A 218 -3.99 -19.68 25.75
CA GLY A 218 -2.91 -20.61 25.37
C GLY A 218 -3.40 -21.92 24.73
N SER A 219 -4.67 -22.02 24.31
CA SER A 219 -5.32 -23.27 23.92
C SER A 219 -5.73 -23.37 22.45
N VAL A 220 -5.66 -22.28 21.67
CA VAL A 220 -6.22 -22.26 20.29
C VAL A 220 -5.18 -22.56 19.21
N LEU A 221 -3.88 -22.42 19.48
CA LEU A 221 -2.85 -22.51 18.44
C LEU A 221 -1.77 -23.60 18.65
N GLY A 222 -1.92 -24.49 19.64
CA GLY A 222 -0.98 -25.57 19.92
C GLY A 222 0.00 -25.26 21.06
N THR A 223 0.47 -26.31 21.73
CA THR A 223 1.22 -26.26 23.00
C THR A 223 2.73 -26.00 22.84
N SER A 224 3.14 -25.13 21.91
CA SER A 224 4.55 -24.72 21.84
C SER A 224 4.82 -23.50 22.73
N ALA A 225 5.97 -23.46 23.42
CA ALA A 225 6.32 -22.41 24.38
C ALA A 225 6.34 -20.98 23.79
N ILE A 226 6.36 -20.86 22.46
CA ILE A 226 6.32 -19.59 21.72
C ILE A 226 4.89 -19.01 21.72
N ILE A 227 3.87 -19.87 21.80
CA ILE A 227 2.45 -19.50 21.71
C ILE A 227 1.91 -18.92 23.03
N THR A 228 2.42 -19.38 24.17
CA THR A 228 2.05 -18.84 25.50
C THR A 228 2.49 -17.38 25.68
N GLY A 229 3.45 -16.90 24.88
CA GLY A 229 3.93 -15.51 24.89
C GLY A 229 2.97 -14.51 24.23
N LEU A 230 2.13 -14.93 23.29
CA LEU A 230 1.21 -14.03 22.57
C LEU A 230 0.09 -13.51 23.49
N THR A 231 -0.36 -14.34 24.43
CA THR A 231 -1.55 -14.10 25.24
C THR A 231 -1.25 -13.39 26.57
N GLY A 232 0.04 -13.13 26.85
CA GLY A 232 0.51 -12.48 28.08
C GLY A 232 0.49 -10.96 28.02
N ALA A 233 0.64 -10.29 29.16
CA ALA A 233 0.67 -8.81 29.25
C ALA A 233 1.74 -8.14 28.35
N ALA A 234 2.79 -8.88 27.96
CA ALA A 234 3.80 -8.42 27.01
C ALA A 234 3.25 -8.25 25.58
N GLY A 235 2.35 -9.12 25.11
CA GLY A 235 1.76 -9.02 23.76
C GLY A 235 0.84 -7.80 23.60
N ALA A 236 0.16 -7.37 24.67
CA ALA A 236 -0.77 -6.23 24.64
C ALA A 236 -0.07 -4.87 24.47
N ALA A 237 1.10 -4.66 25.08
CA ALA A 237 1.88 -3.43 24.91
C ALA A 237 2.45 -3.32 23.49
N VAL A 238 2.76 -4.45 22.87
CA VAL A 238 3.41 -4.51 21.56
C VAL A 238 2.44 -4.35 20.39
N PHE A 239 1.20 -4.80 20.51
CA PHE A 239 0.19 -4.56 19.47
C PHE A 239 -0.02 -3.04 19.24
N GLY A 240 0.05 -2.22 20.29
CA GLY A 240 -0.05 -0.77 20.16
C GLY A 240 1.13 -0.12 19.42
N THR A 241 2.30 -0.75 19.37
CA THR A 241 3.47 -0.24 18.64
C THR A 241 3.45 -0.65 17.17
N LEU A 242 2.93 -1.85 16.84
CA LEU A 242 2.84 -2.33 15.46
C LEU A 242 1.92 -1.47 14.58
N PHE A 243 0.78 -1.02 15.11
CA PHE A 243 -0.23 -0.25 14.36
C PHE A 243 -0.20 1.27 14.66
N GLY A 244 0.83 1.74 15.36
CA GLY A 244 1.00 3.14 15.75
C GLY A 244 0.30 3.48 17.06
N ALA A 245 0.84 4.46 17.78
CA ALA A 245 0.30 4.90 19.07
C ALA A 245 -1.15 5.36 18.90
N ALA A 246 -2.11 4.58 19.45
CA ALA A 246 -3.57 4.73 19.35
C ALA A 246 -4.29 4.03 18.17
N GLY A 247 -3.63 3.18 17.39
CA GLY A 247 -4.28 2.30 16.41
C GLY A 247 -4.89 3.00 15.19
N GLY A 248 -4.67 4.31 15.03
CA GLY A 248 -5.11 5.12 13.89
C GLY A 248 -4.12 5.14 12.71
N GLY A 249 -2.94 4.52 12.85
CA GLY A 249 -1.89 4.57 11.83
C GLY A 249 -1.57 6.01 11.38
N LEU A 250 -1.42 6.22 10.08
CA LEU A 250 -1.22 7.54 9.49
C LEU A 250 -2.52 8.36 9.38
N ALA A 251 -3.68 7.78 9.68
CA ALA A 251 -4.97 8.46 9.59
C ALA A 251 -5.03 9.56 10.66
N GLY A 252 -4.93 10.81 10.22
CA GLY A 252 -4.90 11.98 11.09
C GLY A 252 -3.51 12.60 11.28
N TYR A 253 -2.46 12.02 10.70
CA TYR A 253 -1.17 12.71 10.63
C TYR A 253 -1.30 13.93 9.72
N LYS A 254 -1.16 15.11 10.34
CA LYS A 254 -1.13 16.39 9.66
C LYS A 254 -0.04 17.27 10.26
N MET A 255 0.79 17.84 9.40
CA MET A 255 1.83 18.76 9.82
C MET A 255 1.18 20.06 10.34
N ASN A 256 1.27 20.30 11.65
CA ASN A 256 0.64 21.45 12.31
C ASN A 256 1.47 22.74 12.26
N LYS A 257 2.78 22.63 12.01
CA LYS A 257 3.70 23.77 11.85
C LYS A 257 4.61 23.50 10.66
N ARG A 258 4.90 24.55 9.89
CA ARG A 258 5.84 24.52 8.77
C ARG A 258 7.16 23.86 9.19
N VAL A 259 7.59 22.83 8.46
CA VAL A 259 8.88 22.16 8.66
C VAL A 259 9.81 22.58 7.52
N GLY A 260 10.74 23.49 7.84
CA GLY A 260 11.65 24.06 6.86
C GLY A 260 10.89 24.78 5.74
N GLU A 261 11.01 24.25 4.52
CA GLU A 261 10.38 24.79 3.32
C GLU A 261 8.98 24.22 3.05
N ILE A 262 8.54 23.18 3.77
CA ILE A 262 7.27 22.50 3.47
C ILE A 262 6.12 23.23 4.18
N GLU A 263 5.11 23.62 3.41
CA GLU A 263 3.93 24.36 3.84
C GLU A 263 2.72 23.44 4.03
N GLU A 264 2.63 22.36 3.25
CA GLU A 264 1.55 21.37 3.35
C GLU A 264 2.08 19.95 3.30
N PHE A 265 1.69 19.15 4.30
CA PHE A 265 1.99 17.72 4.39
C PHE A 265 0.94 17.02 5.27
N ALA A 266 0.12 16.17 4.67
CA ALA A 266 -0.91 15.42 5.37
C ALA A 266 -1.19 14.08 4.68
N PHE A 267 -1.47 13.05 5.48
CA PHE A 267 -1.94 11.78 4.93
C PHE A 267 -3.46 11.75 4.86
N GLY A 268 -3.99 11.29 3.73
CA GLY A 268 -5.39 10.91 3.60
C GLY A 268 -5.50 9.41 3.34
N GLN A 269 -6.60 8.80 3.76
CA GLN A 269 -6.84 7.37 3.52
C GLN A 269 -7.41 7.16 2.11
N LEU A 270 -6.90 6.15 1.41
CA LEU A 270 -7.54 5.62 0.21
C LEU A 270 -8.53 4.55 0.68
N GLY A 271 -9.82 4.88 0.65
CA GLY A 271 -10.88 3.93 1.03
C GLY A 271 -10.95 2.74 0.06
N PRO A 272 -11.45 1.57 0.52
CA PRO A 272 -11.71 0.43 -0.36
C PRO A 272 -12.70 0.82 -1.46
N TYR A 273 -12.46 0.33 -2.68
CA TYR A 273 -13.39 0.48 -3.79
C TYR A 273 -14.50 -0.56 -3.62
N THR A 274 -15.74 -0.14 -3.40
CA THR A 274 -16.91 -1.03 -3.45
C THR A 274 -17.59 -0.89 -4.82
N ASP A 275 -18.46 -1.83 -5.19
CA ASP A 275 -19.22 -1.78 -6.45
C ASP A 275 -20.08 -0.50 -6.60
N ASN A 276 -20.29 0.23 -5.50
CA ASN A 276 -21.01 1.51 -5.45
C ASN A 276 -20.08 2.75 -5.44
N GLY A 277 -18.77 2.58 -5.70
CA GLY A 277 -17.76 3.63 -5.60
C GLY A 277 -17.02 3.61 -4.25
N ARG A 278 -16.30 4.68 -3.91
CA ARG A 278 -15.63 4.77 -2.59
C ARG A 278 -16.64 5.27 -1.57
N ASP A 279 -17.11 4.37 -0.70
CA ASP A 279 -17.79 4.80 0.52
C ASP A 279 -16.75 5.49 1.41
N GLY A 280 -16.78 6.83 1.45
CA GLY A 280 -16.01 7.65 2.40
C GLY A 280 -16.41 7.44 3.88
N VAL A 281 -17.19 6.39 4.15
CA VAL A 281 -17.74 5.99 5.44
C VAL A 281 -17.10 4.68 5.93
N THR A 282 -16.57 3.85 5.04
CA THR A 282 -15.97 2.54 5.39
C THR A 282 -14.49 2.73 5.69
N SER A 283 -14.17 3.20 6.89
CA SER A 283 -12.82 3.05 7.43
C SER A 283 -12.52 1.56 7.52
N VAL A 284 -11.37 1.11 7.02
CA VAL A 284 -10.86 -0.23 7.33
C VAL A 284 -10.79 -0.31 8.85
N THR A 285 -11.72 -1.05 9.45
CA THR A 285 -11.85 -1.18 10.91
C THR A 285 -10.83 -2.16 11.49
N THR A 286 -10.28 -3.03 10.65
CA THR A 286 -9.26 -4.03 10.97
C THR A 286 -7.85 -3.52 10.69
N PRO A 287 -6.99 -3.37 11.71
CA PRO A 287 -5.57 -3.03 11.50
C PRO A 287 -4.90 -4.00 10.53
N GLN A 288 -4.03 -3.52 9.63
CA GLN A 288 -3.33 -4.37 8.66
C GLN A 288 -1.84 -4.52 8.97
N LEU A 289 -1.26 -5.70 8.73
CA LEU A 289 0.17 -5.95 8.99
C LEU A 289 1.09 -5.21 8.04
N ASP A 290 0.58 -4.55 7.00
CA ASP A 290 1.33 -3.67 6.12
C ASP A 290 0.48 -2.47 5.69
N ILE A 291 1.15 -1.45 5.14
CA ILE A 291 0.46 -0.31 4.53
C ILE A 291 1.03 0.04 3.16
N THR A 292 0.23 0.72 2.34
CA THR A 292 0.69 1.35 1.10
C THR A 292 0.54 2.87 1.16
N ILE A 293 1.56 3.62 0.73
CA ILE A 293 1.53 5.09 0.64
C ILE A 293 1.71 5.50 -0.83
N ALA A 294 0.73 6.21 -1.37
CA ALA A 294 0.67 6.67 -2.75
C ALA A 294 0.95 8.18 -2.88
N LEU A 295 1.81 8.58 -3.81
CA LEU A 295 2.17 9.98 -4.06
C LEU A 295 1.87 10.37 -5.51
N SER A 296 0.91 11.27 -5.70
CA SER A 296 0.58 11.83 -7.01
C SER A 296 1.64 12.81 -7.53
N GLY A 297 1.63 13.07 -8.84
CA GLY A 297 2.45 14.07 -9.51
C GLY A 297 1.91 15.49 -9.34
N TRP A 298 2.04 16.33 -10.38
CA TRP A 298 1.29 17.59 -10.40
C TRP A 298 -0.21 17.34 -10.52
N ILE A 299 -1.00 18.38 -10.23
CA ILE A 299 -2.46 18.37 -10.28
C ILE A 299 -2.94 19.46 -11.23
N ASN A 300 -4.05 19.22 -11.92
CA ASN A 300 -4.52 20.09 -13.00
C ASN A 300 -5.61 21.08 -12.53
N ASP A 301 -6.38 20.71 -11.52
CA ASP A 301 -7.47 21.54 -11.01
C ASP A 301 -7.50 21.52 -9.47
N GLU A 302 -8.50 22.18 -8.90
CA GLU A 302 -8.68 22.31 -7.45
C GLU A 302 -9.56 21.22 -6.86
N SER A 303 -9.90 20.18 -7.64
CA SER A 303 -10.71 19.08 -7.14
C SER A 303 -10.02 18.37 -5.97
N GLU A 304 -10.82 18.05 -4.95
CA GLU A 304 -10.32 17.31 -3.79
C GLU A 304 -9.91 15.87 -4.16
N ASP A 305 -10.40 15.34 -5.27
CA ASP A 305 -10.10 13.98 -5.71
C ASP A 305 -8.79 13.86 -6.52
N ASN A 306 -8.10 14.95 -6.86
CA ASN A 306 -6.83 14.92 -7.62
C ASN A 306 -5.76 14.01 -7.02
N PHE A 307 -5.67 13.95 -5.69
CA PHE A 307 -4.71 13.09 -4.99
C PHE A 307 -5.18 11.63 -4.88
N THR A 308 -6.41 11.32 -5.28
CA THR A 308 -7.03 10.01 -5.11
C THR A 308 -7.43 9.34 -6.41
N LYS A 309 -7.74 10.14 -7.45
CA LYS A 309 -8.23 9.69 -8.76
C LYS A 309 -7.26 8.73 -9.46
N PRO A 310 -5.93 8.99 -9.52
CA PRO A 310 -4.99 8.03 -10.12
C PRO A 310 -4.98 6.68 -9.40
N TRP A 311 -5.28 6.67 -8.10
CA TRP A 311 -5.19 5.50 -7.23
C TRP A 311 -6.53 4.79 -7.03
N LYS A 312 -7.55 5.10 -7.84
CA LYS A 312 -8.90 4.52 -7.71
C LYS A 312 -8.91 3.00 -7.67
N THR A 313 -8.05 2.37 -8.47
CA THR A 313 -7.97 0.90 -8.60
C THR A 313 -6.85 0.27 -7.78
N LEU A 314 -6.04 1.05 -7.05
CA LEU A 314 -4.90 0.51 -6.32
C LEU A 314 -5.36 -0.46 -5.22
N TYR A 315 -4.82 -1.68 -5.21
CA TYR A 315 -5.11 -2.72 -4.21
C TYR A 315 -3.82 -3.42 -3.77
N SER A 316 -2.80 -2.63 -3.42
CA SER A 316 -1.51 -3.17 -3.00
C SER A 316 -1.58 -3.78 -1.60
N SER A 317 -2.29 -3.10 -0.70
CA SER A 317 -2.65 -3.52 0.66
C SER A 317 -4.11 -3.15 0.91
N ARG A 318 -4.74 -3.71 1.96
CA ARG A 318 -6.06 -3.27 2.41
C ARG A 318 -6.00 -1.90 3.10
N GLU A 319 -4.88 -1.56 3.72
CA GLU A 319 -4.67 -0.25 4.35
C GLU A 319 -3.77 0.63 3.48
N GLN A 320 -4.36 1.67 2.91
CA GLN A 320 -3.71 2.49 1.89
C GLN A 320 -3.91 3.96 2.18
N TYR A 321 -2.88 4.75 1.96
CA TYR A 321 -2.84 6.18 2.17
C TYR A 321 -2.37 6.88 0.91
N TYR A 322 -2.83 8.11 0.71
CA TYR A 322 -2.20 9.05 -0.19
C TYR A 322 -1.58 10.19 0.62
N LEU A 323 -0.52 10.79 0.07
CA LEU A 323 0.08 11.98 0.66
C LEU A 323 -0.41 13.23 -0.09
N ARG A 324 -1.06 14.14 0.63
CA ARG A 324 -1.32 15.51 0.17
C ARG A 324 -0.14 16.38 0.56
N TYR A 325 0.51 16.98 -0.43
CA TYR A 325 1.69 17.82 -0.22
C TYR A 325 1.73 18.96 -1.22
N GLU A 326 2.13 20.14 -0.76
CA GLU A 326 2.43 21.32 -1.59
C GLU A 326 1.40 21.58 -2.71
N SER A 327 0.10 21.40 -2.44
CA SER A 327 -0.95 21.36 -3.46
C SER A 327 -1.01 22.64 -4.28
N SER A 328 -0.79 23.79 -3.65
CA SER A 328 -0.73 25.10 -4.33
C SER A 328 0.35 25.15 -5.41
N TYR A 329 1.55 24.66 -5.11
CA TYR A 329 2.67 24.64 -6.05
C TYR A 329 2.49 23.58 -7.14
N LEU A 330 1.96 22.41 -6.77
CA LEU A 330 1.64 21.36 -7.75
C LEU A 330 0.56 21.82 -8.75
N LEU A 331 -0.43 22.57 -8.29
CA LEU A 331 -1.46 23.16 -9.13
C LEU A 331 -0.92 24.28 -10.02
N GLU A 332 -0.07 25.16 -9.48
CA GLU A 332 0.59 26.20 -10.25
C GLU A 332 1.42 25.59 -11.38
N LEU A 333 2.15 24.50 -11.10
CA LEU A 333 2.89 23.76 -12.11
C LEU A 333 1.96 23.10 -13.14
N GLY A 334 0.86 22.46 -12.71
CA GLY A 334 -0.11 21.86 -13.62
C GLY A 334 -0.69 22.88 -14.59
N LYS A 335 -1.16 24.03 -14.10
CA LYS A 335 -1.64 25.16 -14.91
C LYS A 335 -0.58 25.68 -15.88
N ALA A 336 0.68 25.77 -15.43
CA ALA A 336 1.79 26.20 -16.29
C ALA A 336 2.10 25.18 -17.40
N ILE A 337 2.04 23.88 -17.10
CA ILE A 337 2.22 22.80 -18.08
C ILE A 337 1.08 22.79 -19.10
N GLU A 338 -0.17 22.92 -18.66
CA GLU A 338 -1.32 22.98 -19.57
C GLU A 338 -1.23 24.18 -20.52
N TYR A 339 -0.90 25.36 -19.98
CA TYR A 339 -0.70 26.55 -20.79
C TYR A 339 0.43 26.35 -21.81
N PHE A 340 1.57 25.83 -21.38
CA PHE A 340 2.69 25.52 -22.27
C PHE A 340 2.27 24.54 -23.38
N MET A 341 1.59 23.44 -23.04
CA MET A 341 1.15 22.44 -24.02
C MET A 341 0.16 23.00 -25.03
N SER A 342 -0.77 23.87 -24.59
CA SER A 342 -1.69 24.56 -25.50
C SER A 342 -0.95 25.44 -26.51
N MET A 343 0.15 26.05 -26.08
CA MET A 343 0.95 26.94 -26.90
C MET A 343 1.87 26.16 -27.85
N VAL A 344 2.45 25.05 -27.40
CA VAL A 344 3.16 24.08 -28.25
C VAL A 344 2.25 23.54 -29.34
N LEU A 345 1.01 23.17 -29.01
CA LEU A 345 0.02 22.69 -29.98
C LEU A 345 -0.32 23.77 -31.01
N THR A 346 -0.50 25.01 -30.57
CA THR A 346 -0.75 26.16 -31.44
C THR A 346 0.42 26.39 -32.40
N MET A 347 1.67 26.36 -31.89
CA MET A 347 2.87 26.49 -32.71
C MET A 347 3.01 25.35 -33.72
N ALA A 348 2.78 24.10 -33.30
CA ALA A 348 2.83 22.93 -34.18
C ALA A 348 1.77 23.01 -35.29
N THR A 349 0.57 23.48 -34.97
CA THR A 349 -0.51 23.72 -35.94
C THR A 349 -0.12 24.80 -36.94
N GLN A 350 0.43 25.91 -36.47
CA GLN A 350 0.90 26.99 -37.34
C GLN A 350 2.04 26.54 -38.25
N GLU A 351 3.01 25.79 -37.74
CA GLU A 351 4.10 25.24 -38.55
C GLU A 351 3.59 24.21 -39.57
N ALA A 352 2.65 23.32 -39.19
CA ALA A 352 2.02 22.39 -40.13
C ALA A 352 1.29 23.12 -41.26
N LEU A 353 0.59 24.22 -40.96
CA LEU A 353 -0.07 25.06 -41.96
C LEU A 353 0.92 25.74 -42.94
N LYS A 354 2.13 26.10 -42.47
CA LYS A 354 3.18 26.68 -43.33
C LYS A 354 3.65 25.68 -44.40
N TYR A 355 3.72 24.39 -44.07
CA TYR A 355 4.06 23.34 -45.04
C TYR A 355 3.00 23.14 -46.11
N THR A 356 1.75 23.55 -45.89
CA THR A 356 0.67 23.41 -46.88
C THR A 356 0.58 24.56 -47.89
N ILE A 357 1.09 25.78 -47.64
CA ILE A 357 0.83 26.92 -48.56
C ILE A 357 2.01 27.88 -48.84
N LEU A 358 3.15 27.93 -48.11
CA LEU A 358 4.21 28.93 -48.45
C LEU A 358 5.68 28.53 -48.16
N SER A 359 6.45 28.30 -49.24
CA SER A 359 7.90 28.50 -49.45
C SER A 359 8.88 28.48 -48.25
N GLY A 360 9.44 27.30 -47.96
CA GLY A 360 10.86 27.03 -48.25
C GLY A 360 11.94 27.26 -47.21
N LEU A 361 12.07 28.41 -46.52
CA LEU A 361 13.40 28.76 -45.95
C LEU A 361 13.48 29.47 -44.59
N VAL A 362 12.47 29.43 -43.71
CA VAL A 362 12.59 30.00 -42.34
C VAL A 362 12.11 29.09 -41.20
N SER A 363 11.64 27.88 -41.45
CA SER A 363 10.92 27.06 -40.45
C SER A 363 11.79 26.20 -39.50
N ALA A 364 13.10 26.07 -39.70
CA ALA A 364 13.91 25.14 -38.89
C ALA A 364 14.32 25.69 -37.50
N ILE A 365 14.46 27.02 -37.35
CA ILE A 365 14.96 27.65 -36.10
C ILE A 365 13.81 28.26 -35.27
N SER A 366 12.67 28.57 -35.90
CA SER A 366 11.51 29.19 -35.23
C SER A 366 10.93 28.30 -34.13
N LEU A 367 10.80 27.00 -34.37
CA LEU A 367 10.23 26.06 -33.41
C LEU A 367 11.15 25.84 -32.19
N PRO A 368 12.46 25.54 -32.34
CA PRO A 368 13.36 25.46 -31.18
C PRO A 368 13.46 26.76 -30.38
N ALA A 369 13.56 27.92 -31.03
CA ALA A 369 13.67 29.21 -30.35
C ALA A 369 12.38 29.60 -29.62
N GLY A 370 11.22 29.33 -30.24
CA GLY A 370 9.92 29.52 -29.60
C GLY A 370 9.73 28.59 -28.41
N LEU A 371 10.07 27.30 -28.52
CA LEU A 371 10.01 26.38 -27.38
C LEU A 371 10.91 26.84 -26.22
N MET A 372 12.11 27.35 -26.51
CA MET A 372 13.00 27.89 -25.49
C MET A 372 12.43 29.14 -24.80
N SER A 373 11.77 30.04 -25.52
CA SER A 373 11.15 31.21 -24.89
C SER A 373 10.00 30.79 -23.96
N LEU A 374 9.22 29.78 -24.36
CA LEU A 374 8.13 29.24 -23.54
C LEU A 374 8.61 28.45 -22.32
N ALA A 375 9.83 27.90 -22.35
CA ALA A 375 10.41 27.20 -21.20
C ALA A 375 10.50 28.10 -19.97
N SER A 376 10.65 29.42 -20.14
CA SER A 376 10.68 30.39 -19.04
C SER A 376 9.38 30.42 -18.22
N VAL A 377 8.24 30.06 -18.81
CA VAL A 377 6.94 29.99 -18.13
C VAL A 377 6.88 28.82 -17.16
N ILE A 378 7.49 27.69 -17.52
CA ILE A 378 7.52 26.48 -16.68
C ILE A 378 8.71 26.49 -15.72
N ASP A 379 9.84 27.11 -16.09
CA ASP A 379 11.11 26.97 -15.35
C ASP A 379 10.98 27.28 -13.87
N ASN A 380 10.31 28.40 -13.53
CA ASN A 380 10.11 28.77 -12.14
C ASN A 380 9.19 27.76 -11.38
N PRO A 381 7.93 27.50 -11.80
CA PRO A 381 7.09 26.49 -11.14
C PRO A 381 7.74 25.10 -11.05
N TRP A 382 8.44 24.67 -12.11
CA TRP A 382 9.13 23.39 -12.18
C TRP A 382 10.28 23.30 -11.18
N GLY A 383 11.14 24.32 -11.13
CA GLY A 383 12.25 24.40 -10.19
C GLY A 383 11.77 24.40 -8.74
N VAL A 384 10.70 25.15 -8.44
CA VAL A 384 10.06 25.17 -7.11
C VAL A 384 9.55 23.78 -6.75
N CYS A 385 8.77 23.13 -7.61
CA CYS A 385 8.25 21.79 -7.36
C CYS A 385 9.36 20.74 -7.21
N CYS A 386 10.45 20.84 -8.00
CA CYS A 386 11.60 19.95 -7.89
C CYS A 386 12.34 20.09 -6.55
N ARG A 387 12.41 21.30 -6.00
CA ARG A 387 13.00 21.57 -4.66
C ARG A 387 12.06 21.11 -3.56
N ARG A 388 10.77 21.46 -3.65
CA ARG A 388 9.74 21.10 -2.67
C ARG A 388 9.53 19.59 -2.56
N SER A 389 9.42 18.87 -3.68
CA SER A 389 9.32 17.39 -3.69
C SER A 389 10.52 16.72 -3.01
N ALA A 390 11.74 17.26 -3.16
CA ALA A 390 12.90 16.76 -2.45
C ALA A 390 12.79 16.96 -0.93
N GLN A 391 12.27 18.10 -0.47
CA GLN A 391 12.04 18.35 0.96
C GLN A 391 10.91 17.46 1.51
N VAL A 392 9.80 17.32 0.78
CA VAL A 392 8.70 16.41 1.10
C VAL A 392 9.21 14.99 1.26
N GLY A 393 10.08 14.52 0.35
CA GLY A 393 10.74 13.22 0.48
C GLY A 393 11.53 13.07 1.77
N LYS A 394 12.34 14.05 2.14
CA LYS A 394 13.09 14.03 3.41
C LYS A 394 12.18 14.02 4.64
N HIS A 395 11.08 14.78 4.60
CA HIS A 395 10.13 14.79 5.71
C HIS A 395 9.38 13.45 5.81
N LEU A 396 8.99 12.85 4.67
CA LEU A 396 8.43 11.51 4.64
C LEU A 396 9.39 10.48 5.24
N ALA A 397 10.69 10.56 4.91
CA ALA A 397 11.71 9.71 5.53
C ALA A 397 11.71 9.85 7.05
N GLN A 398 11.61 11.08 7.58
CA GLN A 398 11.53 11.30 9.02
C GLN A 398 10.28 10.67 9.65
N VAL A 399 9.11 10.82 9.01
CA VAL A 399 7.84 10.20 9.45
C VAL A 399 7.96 8.67 9.51
N LEU A 400 8.55 8.07 8.48
CA LEU A 400 8.75 6.61 8.43
C LEU A 400 9.76 6.13 9.46
N LEU A 401 10.88 6.83 9.62
CA LEU A 401 11.90 6.51 10.61
C LEU A 401 11.37 6.64 12.05
N ASN A 402 10.50 7.62 12.30
CA ASN A 402 9.80 7.79 13.58
C ASN A 402 8.71 6.74 13.84
N ARG A 403 8.41 5.87 12.87
CA ARG A 403 7.38 4.82 13.00
C ARG A 403 5.98 5.40 13.27
N GLU A 404 5.66 6.57 12.72
CA GLU A 404 4.33 7.21 12.86
C GLU A 404 3.21 6.33 12.27
N HIS A 405 3.54 5.48 11.29
CA HIS A 405 2.64 4.50 10.68
C HIS A 405 2.49 3.20 11.49
N GLY A 406 3.21 3.10 12.62
CA GLY A 406 3.47 1.86 13.33
C GLY A 406 4.77 1.19 12.92
N ARG A 407 5.09 0.07 13.58
CA ARG A 407 6.32 -0.72 13.34
C ARG A 407 6.02 -1.89 12.41
N ARG A 408 5.54 -1.57 11.21
CA ARG A 408 5.09 -2.51 10.19
C ARG A 408 5.58 -2.11 8.79
N PRO A 409 5.66 -3.04 7.82
CA PRO A 409 6.19 -2.77 6.50
C PRO A 409 5.37 -1.73 5.73
N VAL A 410 6.07 -0.92 4.94
CA VAL A 410 5.47 0.09 4.05
C VAL A 410 5.83 -0.17 2.58
N THR A 411 4.82 -0.14 1.72
CA THR A 411 4.97 -0.09 0.27
C THR A 411 4.79 1.35 -0.22
N LEU A 412 5.72 1.85 -1.04
CA LEU A 412 5.71 3.22 -1.54
C LEU A 412 5.44 3.24 -3.04
N ILE A 413 4.43 3.99 -3.50
CA ILE A 413 4.10 4.09 -4.93
C ILE A 413 3.96 5.56 -5.31
N GLY A 414 4.61 6.00 -6.38
CA GLY A 414 4.45 7.37 -6.83
C GLY A 414 4.74 7.52 -8.31
N TYR A 415 4.15 8.56 -8.91
CA TYR A 415 4.44 8.95 -10.28
C TYR A 415 4.90 10.41 -10.37
N SER A 416 5.66 10.75 -11.41
CA SER A 416 6.15 12.11 -11.67
C SER A 416 6.81 12.72 -10.40
N LEU A 417 6.45 13.94 -9.98
CA LEU A 417 6.97 14.59 -8.78
C LEU A 417 6.75 13.79 -7.48
N GLY A 418 5.72 12.95 -7.42
CA GLY A 418 5.50 12.01 -6.32
C GLY A 418 6.57 10.92 -6.29
N ALA A 419 6.91 10.36 -7.44
CA ALA A 419 8.05 9.42 -7.57
C ALA A 419 9.39 10.09 -7.20
N ARG A 420 9.56 11.36 -7.55
CA ARG A 420 10.73 12.15 -7.13
C ARG A 420 10.78 12.30 -5.61
N ALA A 421 9.66 12.63 -4.96
CA ALA A 421 9.61 12.69 -3.50
C ALA A 421 9.99 11.34 -2.86
N LEU A 422 9.50 10.21 -3.40
CA LEU A 422 9.90 8.88 -2.96
C LEU A 422 11.40 8.60 -3.15
N TYR A 423 11.98 8.99 -4.28
CA TYR A 423 13.43 8.89 -4.50
C TYR A 423 14.21 9.61 -3.40
N TYR A 424 13.82 10.85 -3.06
CA TYR A 424 14.48 11.63 -2.02
C TYR A 424 14.20 11.10 -0.61
N CYS A 425 13.04 10.47 -0.38
CA CYS A 425 12.73 9.74 0.85
C CYS A 425 13.70 8.58 1.05
N LEU A 426 13.81 7.67 0.07
CA LEU A 426 14.72 6.52 0.15
C LEU A 426 16.18 6.95 0.25
N ARG A 427 16.56 8.02 -0.44
CA ARG A 427 17.90 8.60 -0.34
C ARG A 427 18.20 9.11 1.06
N GLU A 428 17.31 9.87 1.67
CA GLU A 428 17.47 10.34 3.05
C GLU A 428 17.54 9.15 4.02
N MET A 429 16.67 8.15 3.87
CA MET A 429 16.72 6.92 4.68
C MET A 429 18.04 6.16 4.54
N SER A 430 18.64 6.12 3.34
CA SER A 430 19.93 5.45 3.09
C SER A 430 21.13 6.11 3.79
N GLU A 431 20.92 7.30 4.35
CA GLU A 431 21.94 8.06 5.11
C GLU A 431 21.69 8.01 6.62
N ARG A 432 20.62 7.33 7.06
CA ARG A 432 20.23 7.18 8.46
C ARG A 432 20.45 5.75 8.92
N GLN A 433 20.61 5.59 10.23
CA GLN A 433 20.58 4.28 10.89
C GLN A 433 19.13 3.80 11.04
N ASN A 434 18.91 2.50 11.26
CA ASN A 434 17.60 1.89 11.51
C ASN A 434 16.55 2.05 10.39
N CYS A 435 17.01 2.11 9.13
CA CYS A 435 16.17 2.23 7.94
C CYS A 435 15.85 0.89 7.26
N VAL A 436 16.66 -0.15 7.53
CA VAL A 436 16.47 -1.50 7.00
C VAL A 436 15.27 -2.14 7.69
N GLY A 437 14.51 -2.95 6.96
CA GLY A 437 13.35 -3.66 7.50
C GLY A 437 12.04 -2.85 7.51
N LEU A 438 12.07 -1.59 7.05
CA LEU A 438 10.88 -0.73 6.92
C LEU A 438 10.19 -0.84 5.56
N VAL A 439 10.92 -0.51 4.51
CA VAL A 439 10.35 -0.37 3.17
C VAL A 439 10.34 -1.73 2.50
N GLN A 440 9.15 -2.24 2.24
CA GLN A 440 8.98 -3.53 1.58
C GLN A 440 9.26 -3.40 0.09
N ASP A 441 8.48 -2.58 -0.62
CA ASP A 441 8.58 -2.35 -2.05
C ASP A 441 8.43 -0.85 -2.35
N ALA A 442 9.06 -0.37 -3.44
CA ALA A 442 8.98 1.01 -3.87
C ALA A 442 8.83 1.11 -5.40
N TYR A 443 7.85 1.88 -5.87
CA TYR A 443 7.53 2.03 -7.29
C TYR A 443 7.63 3.49 -7.70
N LEU A 444 8.62 3.80 -8.53
CA LEU A 444 8.93 5.14 -9.02
C LEU A 444 8.60 5.20 -10.51
N LEU A 445 7.46 5.84 -10.84
CA LEU A 445 6.91 5.88 -12.20
C LEU A 445 7.16 7.25 -12.84
N GLY A 446 7.77 7.29 -14.02
CA GLY A 446 8.09 8.53 -14.73
C GLY A 446 8.95 9.48 -13.90
N ALA A 447 9.85 8.94 -13.06
CA ALA A 447 10.49 9.71 -12.01
C ALA A 447 11.42 10.81 -12.57
N PRO A 448 11.16 12.11 -12.30
CA PRO A 448 12.06 13.19 -12.62
C PRO A 448 13.18 13.20 -11.57
N CYS A 449 14.09 12.23 -11.63
CA CYS A 449 15.27 12.14 -10.77
C CYS A 449 16.46 11.55 -11.55
N THR A 450 17.63 11.48 -10.91
CA THR A 450 18.85 10.98 -11.55
C THR A 450 18.74 9.50 -11.90
N GLY A 451 19.13 9.14 -13.12
CA GLY A 451 19.27 7.75 -13.58
C GLY A 451 20.62 7.10 -13.21
N ASN A 452 21.40 7.71 -12.30
CA ASN A 452 22.73 7.21 -11.93
C ASN A 452 22.63 5.89 -11.14
N ALA A 453 23.17 4.81 -11.70
CA ALA A 453 23.17 3.47 -11.14
C ALA A 453 23.69 3.39 -9.70
N ALA A 454 24.82 4.02 -9.38
CA ALA A 454 25.42 3.97 -8.04
C ALA A 454 24.51 4.61 -6.97
N LYS A 455 23.77 5.67 -7.33
CA LYS A 455 22.78 6.26 -6.41
C LYS A 455 21.57 5.36 -6.21
N TRP A 456 21.14 4.65 -7.25
CA TRP A 456 20.05 3.68 -7.17
C TRP A 456 20.46 2.43 -6.36
N ASP A 457 21.69 1.95 -6.50
CA ASP A 457 22.25 0.90 -5.66
C ASP A 457 22.17 1.28 -4.17
N LYS A 458 22.61 2.50 -3.82
CA LYS A 458 22.57 2.99 -2.43
C LYS A 458 21.15 2.95 -1.85
N ILE A 459 20.13 3.42 -2.59
CA ILE A 459 18.75 3.44 -2.09
C ILE A 459 18.09 2.06 -2.11
N SER A 460 18.49 1.15 -2.99
CA SER A 460 17.96 -0.22 -3.02
C SER A 460 18.26 -1.01 -1.75
N LYS A 461 19.29 -0.62 -0.98
CA LYS A 461 19.64 -1.25 0.31
C LYS A 461 18.62 -0.93 1.42
N VAL A 462 17.81 0.13 1.25
CA VAL A 462 16.72 0.48 2.17
C VAL A 462 15.47 -0.37 1.90
N VAL A 463 15.31 -0.87 0.68
CA VAL A 463 14.14 -1.64 0.23
C VAL A 463 14.44 -3.13 0.37
N ALA A 464 13.57 -3.88 1.03
CA ALA A 464 13.73 -5.32 1.19
C ALA A 464 13.44 -6.09 -0.12
N GLY A 465 12.33 -5.74 -0.76
CA GLY A 465 11.78 -6.36 -1.96
C GLY A 465 12.27 -5.69 -3.25
N LYS A 466 11.33 -5.12 -4.00
CA LYS A 466 11.53 -4.53 -5.33
C LYS A 466 11.54 -3.00 -5.27
N LEU A 467 12.56 -2.40 -5.86
CA LEU A 467 12.64 -0.99 -6.22
C LEU A 467 12.41 -0.87 -7.74
N VAL A 468 11.20 -0.53 -8.13
CA VAL A 468 10.75 -0.45 -9.52
C VAL A 468 11.00 0.93 -10.10
N ASN A 469 11.66 0.99 -11.26
CA ASN A 469 11.72 2.15 -12.13
C ASN A 469 10.80 1.92 -13.35
N GLY A 470 9.66 2.60 -13.38
CA GLY A 470 8.79 2.63 -14.55
C GLY A 470 9.12 3.84 -15.41
N TYR A 471 9.64 3.64 -16.62
CA TYR A 471 10.12 4.73 -17.48
C TYR A 471 9.37 4.76 -18.81
N CYS A 472 9.31 5.93 -19.45
CA CYS A 472 8.76 6.10 -20.79
C CYS A 472 9.82 6.76 -21.68
N THR A 473 10.28 6.05 -22.70
CA THR A 473 11.32 6.53 -23.61
C THR A 473 10.80 7.59 -24.58
N THR A 474 9.49 7.62 -24.82
CA THR A 474 8.82 8.56 -25.71
C THR A 474 8.29 9.81 -25.00
N ASP A 475 8.50 9.92 -23.68
CA ASP A 475 8.06 11.07 -22.89
C ASP A 475 8.82 12.35 -23.29
N TRP A 476 8.21 13.07 -24.24
CA TRP A 476 8.76 14.28 -24.80
C TRP A 476 8.80 15.44 -23.80
N LEU A 477 7.77 15.58 -22.95
CA LEU A 477 7.69 16.69 -22.00
C LEU A 477 8.80 16.58 -20.96
N LEU A 478 8.96 15.40 -20.35
CA LEU A 478 10.01 15.18 -19.36
C LEU A 478 11.41 15.31 -20.00
N ARG A 479 11.58 14.81 -21.23
CA ARG A 479 12.83 14.97 -21.99
C ARG A 479 13.14 16.43 -22.29
N PHE A 480 12.15 17.22 -22.68
CA PHE A 480 12.30 18.64 -22.93
C PHE A 480 12.75 19.36 -21.66
N LEU A 481 11.97 19.26 -20.57
CA LEU A 481 12.23 19.95 -19.31
C LEU A 481 13.61 19.63 -18.74
N TYR A 482 14.05 18.37 -18.78
CA TYR A 482 15.39 18.02 -18.29
C TYR A 482 16.50 18.48 -19.24
N ARG A 483 16.32 18.38 -20.56
CA ARG A 483 17.35 18.88 -21.49
C ARG A 483 17.55 20.39 -21.36
N THR A 484 16.49 21.15 -21.09
CA THR A 484 16.54 22.62 -21.05
C THR A 484 16.78 23.18 -19.66
N LEU A 485 16.26 22.55 -18.60
CA LEU A 485 16.20 23.16 -17.26
C LEU A 485 17.03 22.40 -16.20
N SER A 486 17.42 21.15 -16.45
CA SER A 486 18.10 20.32 -15.44
C SER A 486 18.73 19.09 -16.07
N MET A 487 20.05 19.06 -16.30
CA MET A 487 20.75 17.87 -16.81
C MET A 487 21.51 17.13 -15.68
N PRO A 488 20.92 16.11 -15.02
CA PRO A 488 21.66 15.22 -14.14
C PRO A 488 22.74 14.47 -14.91
N ARG A 489 23.91 14.31 -14.31
CA ARG A 489 24.87 13.27 -14.73
C ARG A 489 24.19 11.90 -14.65
N GLY A 490 24.27 11.12 -15.73
CA GLY A 490 23.67 9.79 -15.81
C GLY A 490 22.20 9.76 -16.26
N GLY A 491 21.66 10.84 -16.83
CA GLY A 491 20.31 10.90 -17.40
C GLY A 491 19.18 10.93 -16.37
N VAL A 492 17.96 10.71 -16.82
CA VAL A 492 16.71 10.86 -16.04
C VAL A 492 16.05 9.50 -15.88
N ALA A 493 15.80 9.06 -14.65
CA ALA A 493 15.25 7.73 -14.37
C ALA A 493 13.92 7.47 -15.09
N GLY A 494 13.03 8.47 -15.16
CA GLY A 494 11.76 8.36 -15.86
C GLY A 494 11.84 8.21 -17.38
N LEU A 495 13.02 8.37 -18.01
CA LEU A 495 13.21 8.31 -19.46
C LEU A 495 14.02 7.10 -19.96
N GLN A 496 14.59 6.32 -19.04
CA GLN A 496 15.52 5.25 -19.39
C GLN A 496 15.60 4.20 -18.26
N PRO A 497 16.05 2.97 -18.54
CA PRO A 497 16.32 2.00 -17.50
C PRO A 497 17.52 2.43 -16.63
N ILE A 498 17.51 2.03 -15.36
CA ILE A 498 18.67 2.11 -14.49
C ILE A 498 19.63 0.99 -14.87
N ALA A 499 20.78 1.35 -15.43
CA ALA A 499 21.79 0.41 -15.92
C ALA A 499 22.59 -0.20 -14.76
N ILE A 500 21.98 -1.14 -14.04
CA ILE A 500 22.60 -1.92 -12.98
C ILE A 500 22.03 -3.33 -12.93
N GLU A 501 22.90 -4.31 -12.73
CA GLU A 501 22.50 -5.68 -12.42
C GLU A 501 22.25 -5.76 -10.92
N SER A 502 20.98 -5.76 -10.53
CA SER A 502 20.56 -5.88 -9.13
C SER A 502 19.24 -6.61 -9.06
N ARG A 503 19.14 -7.60 -8.17
CA ARG A 503 17.88 -8.32 -7.90
C ARG A 503 16.75 -7.37 -7.45
N ARG A 504 17.11 -6.30 -6.73
CA ARG A 504 16.13 -5.37 -6.16
C ARG A 504 15.63 -4.35 -7.16
N ILE A 505 16.46 -3.94 -8.11
CA ILE A 505 16.11 -2.87 -9.05
C ILE A 505 15.47 -3.49 -10.29
N VAL A 506 14.20 -3.19 -10.52
CA VAL A 506 13.43 -3.72 -11.66
C VAL A 506 13.02 -2.57 -12.57
N ASN A 507 13.38 -2.68 -13.85
CA ASN A 507 13.05 -1.66 -14.85
C ASN A 507 11.85 -2.11 -15.69
N HIS A 508 10.83 -1.27 -15.81
CA HIS A 508 9.68 -1.49 -16.70
C HIS A 508 9.57 -0.37 -17.73
N ASP A 509 9.57 -0.74 -19.02
CA ASP A 509 9.29 0.19 -20.10
C ASP A 509 7.78 0.36 -20.28
N LEU A 510 7.28 1.55 -19.98
CA LEU A 510 5.89 1.94 -20.03
C LEU A 510 5.53 2.65 -21.34
N SER A 511 6.43 2.76 -22.31
CA SER A 511 6.21 3.50 -23.57
C SER A 511 5.03 2.97 -24.41
N HIS A 512 4.60 1.72 -24.17
CA HIS A 512 3.41 1.13 -24.81
C HIS A 512 2.08 1.47 -24.12
N ILE A 513 2.14 2.01 -22.89
CA ILE A 513 0.97 2.39 -22.07
C ILE A 513 0.85 3.92 -21.98
N VAL A 514 1.98 4.61 -21.88
CA VAL A 514 2.11 6.05 -21.65
C VAL A 514 2.78 6.67 -22.86
N SER A 515 2.12 7.61 -23.52
CA SER A 515 2.67 8.31 -24.69
C SER A 515 3.44 9.57 -24.29
N GLY A 516 3.05 10.21 -23.19
CA GLY A 516 3.77 11.34 -22.58
C GLY A 516 3.51 11.48 -21.08
N HIS A 517 4.23 12.40 -20.44
CA HIS A 517 4.23 12.55 -18.98
C HIS A 517 2.84 12.82 -18.36
N GLY A 518 1.93 13.44 -19.12
CA GLY A 518 0.56 13.72 -18.69
C GLY A 518 -0.35 12.49 -18.63
N ASP A 519 0.02 11.37 -19.26
CA ASP A 519 -0.87 10.21 -19.40
C ASP A 519 -0.76 9.21 -18.24
N TYR A 520 0.24 9.38 -17.36
CA TYR A 520 0.43 8.54 -16.18
C TYR A 520 -0.83 8.42 -15.29
N PRO A 521 -1.48 9.53 -14.85
CA PRO A 521 -2.65 9.45 -13.99
C PRO A 521 -3.82 8.68 -14.61
N ASP A 522 -4.10 8.90 -15.89
CA ASP A 522 -5.24 8.27 -16.57
C ASP A 522 -4.99 6.80 -16.93
N ASN A 523 -3.73 6.41 -17.15
CA ASN A 523 -3.36 5.02 -17.42
C ASN A 523 -2.89 4.26 -16.17
N MET A 524 -3.01 4.83 -14.97
CA MET A 524 -2.48 4.22 -13.74
C MET A 524 -2.96 2.78 -13.52
N HIS A 525 -4.23 2.47 -13.79
CA HIS A 525 -4.76 1.11 -13.72
C HIS A 525 -3.96 0.11 -14.58
N LYS A 526 -3.70 0.46 -15.84
CA LYS A 526 -2.93 -0.38 -16.77
C LYS A 526 -1.47 -0.50 -16.35
N ILE A 527 -0.88 0.59 -15.86
CA ILE A 527 0.50 0.63 -15.37
C ILE A 527 0.65 -0.31 -14.16
N LEU A 528 -0.24 -0.21 -13.16
CA LEU A 528 -0.21 -1.05 -11.97
C LEU A 528 -0.32 -2.54 -12.33
N LYS A 529 -1.24 -2.92 -13.23
CA LYS A 529 -1.33 -4.29 -13.76
C LYS A 529 -0.02 -4.74 -14.42
N HIS A 530 0.54 -3.91 -15.30
CA HIS A 530 1.76 -4.24 -16.04
C HIS A 530 2.98 -4.46 -15.13
N ILE A 531 3.11 -3.67 -14.07
CA ILE A 531 4.22 -3.77 -13.10
C ILE A 531 3.96 -4.79 -11.98
N GLY A 532 2.84 -5.53 -12.03
CA GLY A 532 2.50 -6.58 -11.08
C GLY A 532 1.96 -6.09 -9.74
N VAL A 533 1.47 -4.84 -9.65
CA VAL A 533 0.74 -4.34 -8.48
C VAL A 533 -0.74 -4.70 -8.64
N ARG A 534 -1.30 -5.34 -7.61
CA ARG A 534 -2.72 -5.74 -7.62
C ARG A 534 -3.64 -4.52 -7.71
N VAL A 535 -4.72 -4.71 -8.45
CA VAL A 535 -5.75 -3.69 -8.66
C VAL A 535 -7.14 -4.28 -8.49
N VAL A 536 -8.09 -3.43 -8.12
CA VAL A 536 -9.51 -3.75 -8.23
C VAL A 536 -9.92 -3.67 -9.70
N GLU A 537 -10.55 -4.73 -10.20
CA GLU A 537 -11.10 -4.74 -11.55
C GLU A 537 -12.25 -3.73 -11.65
N ILE A 538 -12.15 -2.82 -12.61
CA ILE A 538 -13.28 -1.94 -12.95
C ILE A 538 -14.17 -2.77 -13.87
N GLN A 539 -15.36 -3.17 -13.40
CA GLN A 539 -16.36 -3.68 -14.34
C GLN A 539 -16.62 -2.58 -15.38
N PRO A 540 -16.42 -2.84 -16.67
CA PRO A 540 -16.80 -1.88 -17.68
C PRO A 540 -18.30 -1.66 -17.52
N ILE A 541 -18.71 -0.42 -17.26
CA ILE A 541 -20.10 -0.02 -17.41
C ILE A 541 -20.40 -0.31 -18.87
N THR A 542 -21.02 -1.46 -19.16
CA THR A 542 -21.69 -1.67 -20.43
C THR A 542 -22.62 -0.47 -20.55
N ALA A 543 -22.31 0.41 -21.50
CA ALA A 543 -23.18 1.52 -21.86
C ALA A 543 -24.58 0.94 -21.91
N SER A 544 -25.42 1.34 -20.94
CA SER A 544 -26.82 0.96 -20.96
C SER A 544 -27.31 1.40 -22.33
N LYS A 545 -27.85 0.43 -23.07
CA LYS A 545 -28.53 0.71 -24.33
C LYS A 545 -29.45 1.89 -24.09
N SER A 546 -29.43 2.82 -25.05
CA SER A 546 -30.28 3.99 -25.15
C SER A 546 -31.64 3.82 -24.49
N HIS A 547 -32.05 4.84 -23.75
CA HIS A 547 -33.38 5.06 -23.19
C HIS A 547 -34.47 5.16 -24.27
N ASP A 548 -34.74 4.08 -25.02
CA ASP A 548 -35.87 4.02 -25.97
C ASP A 548 -36.62 2.67 -26.00
N ASP A 549 -36.20 1.63 -25.27
CA ASP A 549 -36.86 0.30 -25.31
C ASP A 549 -37.77 -0.03 -24.10
N LEU A 550 -38.14 0.95 -23.27
CA LEU A 550 -39.04 0.73 -22.11
C LEU A 550 -40.54 0.95 -22.38
N LEU A 551 -40.97 0.99 -23.64
CA LEU A 551 -42.39 1.03 -24.00
C LEU A 551 -42.78 -0.17 -24.88
N THR A 552 -42.64 -1.37 -24.33
CA THR A 552 -43.36 -2.54 -24.86
C THR A 552 -43.90 -3.36 -23.71
N VAL A 553 -45.21 -3.27 -23.50
CA VAL A 553 -45.96 -4.11 -22.55
C VAL A 553 -46.08 -5.51 -23.16
N PRO A 554 -45.66 -6.59 -22.47
CA PRO A 554 -45.89 -7.95 -22.94
C PRO A 554 -47.38 -8.28 -22.86
N GLN A 555 -48.02 -8.51 -24.02
CA GLN A 555 -49.29 -9.23 -24.09
C GLN A 555 -48.98 -10.71 -23.90
N ASP A 556 -49.27 -11.25 -22.72
CA ASP A 556 -49.82 -12.59 -22.52
C ASP A 556 -49.84 -12.94 -21.02
N VAL A 557 -50.95 -12.62 -20.35
CA VAL A 557 -51.34 -13.31 -19.11
C VAL A 557 -52.82 -13.64 -19.20
N GLN A 558 -53.09 -14.94 -19.09
CA GLN A 558 -54.41 -15.55 -19.19
C GLN A 558 -55.38 -15.06 -18.11
N ILE A 559 -56.61 -14.87 -18.56
CA ILE A 559 -57.79 -14.43 -17.81
C ILE A 559 -58.21 -15.53 -16.83
N ALA A 560 -58.21 -15.22 -15.53
CA ALA A 560 -59.00 -15.92 -14.52
C ALA A 560 -60.05 -14.95 -13.96
N THR A 561 -61.30 -15.15 -14.37
CA THR A 561 -62.49 -14.46 -13.87
C THR A 561 -62.81 -14.95 -12.45
N ILE A 562 -63.25 -14.06 -11.53
CA ILE A 562 -64.30 -14.31 -10.53
C ILE A 562 -64.75 -12.98 -9.87
N THR A 563 -65.99 -12.61 -10.22
CA THR A 563 -67.09 -11.91 -9.51
C THR A 563 -66.89 -10.67 -8.61
N LYS A 564 -67.71 -9.66 -8.94
CA LYS A 564 -68.15 -8.49 -8.14
C LYS A 564 -68.76 -8.85 -6.77
N SER A 565 -68.55 -7.99 -5.77
CA SER A 565 -69.64 -7.49 -4.91
C SER A 565 -69.30 -6.14 -4.26
N LEU A 566 -70.36 -5.36 -4.02
CA LEU A 566 -70.44 -3.98 -3.55
C LEU A 566 -70.06 -3.73 -2.08
N SER A 567 -69.94 -2.43 -1.80
CA SER A 567 -70.42 -1.67 -0.61
C SER A 567 -69.48 -1.37 0.57
N ASP A 568 -69.34 -0.06 0.78
CA ASP A 568 -69.57 0.68 2.04
C ASP A 568 -68.45 0.86 3.10
N SER A 569 -67.99 2.12 3.15
CA SER A 569 -68.08 3.02 4.33
C SER A 569 -66.85 3.29 5.22
N VAL A 570 -66.44 4.57 5.22
CA VAL A 570 -66.24 5.48 6.38
C VAL A 570 -65.02 5.13 7.28
N ILE A 571 -64.01 5.99 7.54
CA ILE A 571 -64.02 7.26 8.29
C ILE A 571 -62.74 8.07 7.99
N LEU A 572 -62.93 9.37 7.72
CA LEU A 572 -61.94 10.45 7.87
C LEU A 572 -61.81 10.86 9.34
N THR A 573 -60.58 11.05 9.83
CA THR A 573 -60.32 12.00 10.93
C THR A 573 -58.99 12.73 10.69
N GLU A 574 -59.12 14.04 10.48
CA GLU A 574 -58.06 15.06 10.45
C GLU A 574 -57.48 15.37 11.84
N PRO A 575 -56.34 16.08 11.92
CA PRO A 575 -55.54 16.24 13.14
C PRO A 575 -56.00 17.41 14.02
N LYS A 576 -55.64 17.39 15.31
CA LYS A 576 -55.71 18.56 16.20
C LYS A 576 -54.36 18.83 16.87
N LYS A 577 -53.85 20.03 16.53
CA LYS A 577 -52.87 20.91 17.20
C LYS A 577 -51.43 20.44 17.39
#